data_AF-A0A392TNR8-F1
#
_entry.id   AF-A0A392TNR8-F1
#
_cell.length_a   1.000
_cell.length_b   1.000
_cell.length_c   1.000
_cell.angle_alpha   90.00
_cell.angle_beta   90.00
_cell.angle_gamma   90.00
#
_symmetry.space_group_name_H-M   'P 1'
#
loop_
_entity.id
_entity.type
_entity.pdbx_description
1 polymer ?
#
loop_
_entity_poly.entity_id
_entity_poly.type
_entity_poly.pdbx_seq_one_letter_code
_entity_poly.pdbx_strand_id
1 'polypeptide(L)' 'MTVTPRISVNDGNLVVQGKTILSEVPDNIVLTPGIGNGIVTGAFIGATASNTKSLH' A
#
# COMPACT_ATOMS: atom_id res chain seq x y z
N MET A 1 9.04 22.60 5.58
CA MET A 1 8.92 21.31 6.30
C MET A 1 8.20 20.33 5.39
N THR A 2 8.82 19.22 5.02
CA THR A 2 8.18 18.19 4.19
C THR A 2 7.76 17.05 5.11
N VAL A 3 6.45 16.91 5.35
CA VAL A 3 5.93 15.69 5.96
C VAL A 3 6.00 14.63 4.88
N THR A 4 6.74 13.54 5.12
CA THR A 4 6.71 12.37 4.23
C THR A 4 5.55 11.50 4.69
N PRO A 5 4.38 11.55 4.04
CA PRO A 5 3.29 10.63 4.33
C PRO A 5 3.76 9.19 4.16
N ARG A 6 3.68 8.46 5.26
CA ARG A 6 4.10 7.06 5.38
C ARG A 6 2.90 6.18 5.08
N ILE A 7 2.92 5.52 3.93
CA ILE A 7 1.99 4.44 3.56
C ILE A 7 2.76 3.14 3.70
N SER A 8 2.24 2.18 4.48
CA SER A 8 2.91 0.91 4.75
C SER A 8 1.91 -0.20 5.08
N VAL A 9 2.24 -1.44 4.74
CA VAL A 9 1.62 -2.61 5.36
C VAL A 9 2.50 -3.04 6.53
N ASN A 10 1.93 -3.16 7.73
CA ASN A 10 2.60 -3.70 8.90
C ASN A 10 1.65 -4.58 9.70
N ASP A 11 2.10 -5.76 10.12
CA ASP A 11 1.34 -6.70 10.96
C ASP A 11 -0.09 -6.94 10.42
N GLY A 12 -0.23 -7.15 9.11
CA GLY A 12 -1.53 -7.33 8.46
C GLY A 12 -2.41 -6.08 8.40
N ASN A 13 -1.85 -4.88 8.59
CA ASN A 13 -2.60 -3.62 8.54
C ASN A 13 -2.03 -2.66 7.49
N LEU A 14 -2.91 -2.07 6.67
CA LEU A 14 -2.56 -0.93 5.84
C LEU A 14 -2.63 0.33 6.71
N VAL A 15 -1.49 0.97 6.88
CA VAL A 15 -1.31 2.16 7.71
C VAL A 15 -0.99 3.36 6.82
N VAL A 16 -1.74 4.44 6.98
CA VAL A 16 -1.51 5.73 6.31
C VAL A 16 -1.36 6.80 7.36
N GLN A 17 -0.19 7.45 7.40
CA GLN A 17 0.12 8.51 8.38
C GLN A 17 -0.13 8.08 9.84
N GLY A 18 0.23 6.83 10.17
CA GLY A 18 0.08 6.27 11.51
C GLY A 18 -1.34 5.79 11.86
N LYS A 19 -2.30 5.89 10.94
CA LYS A 19 -3.66 5.38 11.12
C LYS A 19 -3.85 4.09 10.32
N THR A 20 -4.33 3.04 10.97
CA THR A 20 -4.81 1.84 10.28
C THR A 20 -6.08 2.15 9.52
N ILE A 21 -6.07 1.92 8.20
CA ILE A 21 -7.23 2.16 7.33
C ILE A 21 -7.82 0.87 6.76
N LEU A 22 -7.04 -0.21 6.71
CA LEU A 22 -7.49 -1.57 6.42
C LEU A 22 -6.76 -2.53 7.35
N SER A 23 -7.49 -3.53 7.84
CA SER A 23 -6.97 -4.64 8.64
C SER A 23 -7.11 -5.95 7.86
N GLU A 24 -6.45 -7.00 8.34
CA GLU A 24 -6.41 -8.32 7.70
C GLU A 24 -5.87 -8.27 6.25
N VAL A 25 -4.92 -7.37 6.02
CA VAL A 25 -4.20 -7.23 4.74
C VAL A 25 -3.32 -8.46 4.53
N PRO A 26 -3.52 -9.23 3.45
CA PRO A 26 -2.71 -10.41 3.18
C PRO A 26 -1.24 -10.11 2.85
N ASP A 27 -0.36 -11.08 3.04
CA ASP A 27 1.08 -10.92 2.84
C ASP A 27 1.49 -10.78 1.35
N ASN A 28 0.61 -11.17 0.42
CA ASN A 28 0.90 -11.07 -1.02
C ASN A 28 0.64 -9.68 -1.61
N ILE A 29 0.33 -8.69 -0.77
CA ILE A 29 0.08 -7.30 -1.17
C ILE A 29 1.40 -6.56 -1.44
N VAL A 30 1.43 -5.84 -2.55
CA VAL A 30 2.56 -5.00 -2.97
C VAL A 30 2.15 -3.54 -2.94
N LEU A 31 2.95 -2.73 -2.24
CA LEU A 31 2.82 -1.28 -2.22
C LEU A 31 3.89 -0.64 -3.10
N THR A 32 3.47 0.12 -4.11
CA THR A 32 4.38 0.94 -4.92
C THR A 32 4.15 2.41 -4.60
N PRO A 33 5.08 3.08 -3.88
CA PRO A 33 4.95 4.50 -3.58
C PRO A 33 4.84 5.33 -4.86
N GLY A 34 3.82 6.17 -4.95
CA GLY A 34 3.71 7.19 -5.98
C GLY A 34 4.58 8.38 -5.60
N ILE A 35 5.73 8.55 -6.26
CA ILE A 35 6.54 9.76 -6.11
C ILE A 35 5.88 10.88 -6.93
N GLY A 36 4.97 11.61 -6.30
CA GLY A 36 4.39 12.82 -6.90
C GLY A 36 5.38 13.98 -6.80
N ASN A 37 5.60 14.69 -7.92
CA ASN A 37 6.52 15.83 -8.03
C ASN A 37 6.11 17.10 -7.22
N GLY A 38 5.43 16.97 -6.07
CA GLY A 38 5.38 18.12 -5.14
C GLY A 38 4.24 18.22 -4.14
N ILE A 39 3.12 17.50 -4.24
CA ILE A 39 1.96 17.76 -3.34
C ILE A 39 1.20 16.50 -2.89
N VAL A 40 1.08 15.47 -3.71
CA VAL A 40 0.26 14.29 -3.39
C VAL A 40 1.16 13.09 -3.19
N THR A 41 1.06 12.46 -2.01
CA THR A 41 1.62 11.12 -1.81
C THR A 41 0.49 10.12 -1.85
N GLY A 42 0.61 9.19 -2.79
CA GLY A 42 -0.19 8.00 -2.85
C GLY A 42 0.71 6.78 -2.90
N ALA A 43 0.08 5.62 -2.87
CA ALA A 43 0.72 4.37 -3.24
C ALA A 43 -0.27 3.60 -4.12
N PHE A 44 0.26 2.93 -5.14
CA PHE A 44 -0.50 1.92 -5.86
C PHE A 44 -0.49 0.64 -5.02
N ILE A 45 -1.67 0.01 -4.89
CA ILE A 45 -1.84 -1.26 -4.19
C ILE A 45 -2.12 -2.33 -5.23
N GLY A 46 -1.26 -3.35 -5.24
CA GLY A 46 -1.42 -4.55 -6.05
C GLY A 46 -1.33 -5.81 -5.19
N ALA A 47 -1.53 -6.96 -5.82
CA ALA A 47 -1.34 -8.26 -5.21
C ALA A 47 -0.51 -9.14 -6.15
N THR A 48 0.36 -9.96 -5.59
CA THR A 48 1.06 -11.00 -6.33
C THR A 48 0.22 -12.27 -6.35
N ALA A 49 0.19 -12.93 -7.51
CA ALA A 49 -0.46 -14.21 -7.68
C ALA A 49 0.52 -15.19 -8.33
N SER A 50 0.57 -16.41 -7.82
CA SER A 50 1.43 -17.48 -8.36
C SER A 50 0.95 -18.00 -9.72
N ASN A 51 -0.30 -17.70 -10.09
CA ASN A 51 -0.90 -18.09 -11.35
C ASN A 51 -1.28 -16.85 -12.17
N THR A 52 -1.14 -16.92 -13.49
CA THR A 52 -1.47 -15.83 -14.42
C THR A 52 -2.96 -15.80 -14.82
N LYS A 53 -3.74 -16.78 -14.37
CA LYS A 53 -5.18 -16.86 -14.59
C LYS A 53 -5.94 -16.26 -13.41
N SER A 54 -6.94 -15.47 -13.71
CA SER A 54 -8.00 -15.16 -12.77
C SER A 54 -8.89 -16.38 -12.62
N LEU A 55 -9.19 -16.77 -11.39
CA LEU A 55 -10.27 -17.70 -11.09
C LEU A 55 -11.56 -16.87 -11.07
N HIS A 56 -12.25 -16.86 -12.21
CA HIS A 56 -13.56 -16.23 -12.37
C HIS A 56 -14.61 -17.33 -12.50
#